data_AF-G4U0Z6-F1
#
_entry.id   AF-G4U0Z6-F1
#
_cell.length_a   1.000
_cell.length_b   1.000
_cell.length_c   1.000
_cell.angle_alpha   90.00
_cell.angle_beta   90.00
_cell.angle_gamma   90.00
#
_symmetry.space_group_name_H-M   'P 1'
#
loop_
_entity.id
_entity.type
_entity.pdbx_description
1 polymer ?
#
loop_
_entity_poly.entity_id
_entity_poly.type
_entity_poly.pdbx_seq_one_letter_code
_entity_poly.pdbx_strand_id
1 'polypeptide(L)'
;MSNIASILSVRGRLDEAEKIQREVLNFQLEILGPRHPDTISAMINLASTLFKRGHLATSSSPSSMFHESGWLWEARNLLQEVVNLCVEVLGEDHPTTLKSKVFLKHIISEQSRAS
;
A
#
# COMPACT_ATOMS: atom_id res chain seq x y z
N MET A 1 24.99 11.16 10.90
CA MET A 1 23.91 11.29 11.91
C MET A 1 22.64 11.93 11.35
N SER A 2 22.73 12.81 10.34
CA SER A 2 21.59 13.48 9.69
C SER A 2 20.63 12.53 8.96
N ASN A 3 21.13 11.43 8.40
CA ASN A 3 20.30 10.50 7.61
C ASN A 3 19.40 9.61 8.48
N ILE A 4 19.86 9.20 9.67
CA ILE A 4 19.09 8.35 10.58
C ILE A 4 17.91 9.12 11.19
N ALA A 5 18.13 10.37 11.62
CA ALA A 5 17.07 11.22 12.15
C ALA A 5 15.97 11.49 11.10
N SER A 6 16.36 11.70 9.83
CA SER A 6 15.43 11.85 8.72
C SER A 6 14.61 10.57 8.48
N ILE A 7 15.26 9.39 8.46
CA ILE A 7 14.58 8.10 8.29
C ILE A 7 13.60 7.84 9.45
N LEU A 8 13.98 8.11 10.69
CA LEU A 8 13.11 7.93 11.85
C LEU A 8 11.90 8.88 11.82
N SER A 9 12.09 10.13 11.40
CA SER A 9 10.99 11.09 11.22
C SER A 9 10.01 10.63 10.13
N VAL A 10 10.53 10.12 9.00
CA VAL A 10 9.68 9.58 7.93
C VAL A 10 8.94 8.33 8.40
N ARG A 11 9.58 7.43 9.15
CA ARG A 11 8.92 6.25 9.74
C ARG A 11 7.79 6.65 10.67
N GLY A 12 8.00 7.56 11.63
CA GLY A 12 6.93 8.02 12.52
C GLY A 12 5.73 8.60 11.79
N ARG A 13 5.98 9.36 10.71
CA ARG A 13 4.90 9.92 9.86
C ARG A 13 4.14 8.85 9.07
N LEU A 14 4.82 7.78 8.64
CA LEU A 14 4.18 6.66 7.95
C LEU A 14 3.31 5.84 8.91
N ASP A 15 3.71 5.68 10.16
CA ASP A 15 2.94 4.98 11.19
C ASP A 15 1.62 5.71 11.48
N GLU A 16 1.67 7.03 11.63
CA GLU A 16 0.46 7.86 11.78
C GLU A 16 -0.41 7.83 10.53
N ALA A 17 0.19 7.94 9.34
CA ALA A 17 -0.54 7.89 8.07
C ALA A 17 -1.26 6.55 7.87
N GLU A 18 -0.61 5.44 8.20
CA GLU A 18 -1.21 4.11 8.11
C GLU A 18 -2.44 3.99 9.03
N LYS A 19 -2.32 4.44 10.28
CA LYS A 19 -3.42 4.40 11.24
C LYS A 19 -4.63 5.19 10.73
N ILE A 20 -4.41 6.43 10.28
CA ILE A 20 -5.47 7.29 9.74
C ILE A 20 -6.08 6.66 8.48
N GLN A 21 -5.26 6.10 7.59
CA GLN A 21 -5.75 5.48 6.36
C GLN A 21 -6.57 4.22 6.64
N ARG A 22 -6.23 3.42 7.66
CA ARG A 22 -7.04 2.27 8.09
C ARG A 22 -8.38 2.70 8.68
N GLU A 23 -8.40 3.76 9.49
CA GLU A 23 -9.65 4.32 10.04
C GLU A 23 -10.54 4.85 8.91
N VAL A 24 -9.99 5.64 7.98
CA VAL A 24 -10.71 6.15 6.81
C VAL A 24 -11.25 5.01 5.95
N LEU A 25 -10.44 3.98 5.71
CA LEU A 25 -10.86 2.82 4.92
C LEU A 25 -12.03 2.09 5.58
N ASN A 26 -11.99 1.87 6.90
CA ASN A 26 -13.08 1.25 7.63
C ASN A 26 -14.37 2.07 7.53
N PHE A 27 -14.30 3.39 7.73
CA PHE A 27 -15.46 4.26 7.58
C PHE A 27 -16.01 4.25 6.15
N GLN A 28 -15.15 4.27 5.14
CA GLN A 28 -15.59 4.23 3.75
C GLN A 28 -16.17 2.87 3.36
N LEU A 29 -15.63 1.76 3.89
CA LEU A 29 -16.22 0.44 3.73
C LEU A 29 -17.61 0.33 4.36
N GLU A 30 -17.80 0.93 5.54
CA GLU A 30 -19.08 0.92 6.26
C GLU A 30 -20.13 1.83 5.60
N ILE A 31 -19.74 3.04 5.20
CA ILE A 31 -20.68 4.06 4.69
C ILE A 31 -20.93 3.92 3.19
N LEU A 32 -19.88 3.74 2.40
CA LEU A 32 -19.91 3.80 0.93
C LEU A 32 -19.81 2.42 0.29
N GLY A 33 -19.32 1.43 1.04
CA GLY A 33 -19.08 0.09 0.56
C GLY A 33 -17.75 -0.08 -0.20
N PRO A 34 -17.36 -1.33 -0.48
CA PRO A 34 -16.09 -1.66 -1.16
C PRO A 34 -16.04 -1.21 -2.63
N ARG A 35 -17.20 -0.93 -3.24
CA ARG A 35 -17.33 -0.57 -4.65
C ARG A 35 -17.19 0.94 -4.91
N HIS A 36 -17.10 1.76 -3.85
CA HIS A 36 -17.06 3.21 -4.01
C HIS A 36 -15.66 3.69 -4.45
N PRO A 37 -15.56 4.64 -5.41
CA PRO A 37 -14.28 5.20 -5.85
C PRO A 37 -13.41 5.76 -4.73
N ASP A 38 -14.02 6.33 -3.69
CA ASP A 38 -13.29 6.86 -2.53
C ASP A 38 -12.68 5.75 -1.67
N THR A 39 -13.43 4.66 -1.44
CA THR A 39 -12.94 3.46 -0.74
C THR A 39 -11.75 2.86 -1.47
N ILE A 40 -11.87 2.72 -2.80
CA ILE A 40 -10.80 2.25 -3.69
C ILE A 40 -9.57 3.16 -3.57
N SER A 41 -9.76 4.49 -3.55
CA SER A 41 -8.67 5.45 -3.42
C SER A 41 -7.99 5.35 -2.05
N ALA A 42 -8.73 5.15 -0.97
CA ALA A 42 -8.15 4.92 0.36
C ALA A 42 -7.35 3.62 0.44
N MET A 43 -7.84 2.53 -0.17
CA MET A 43 -7.09 1.28 -0.27
C MET A 43 -5.76 1.46 -1.01
N ILE A 44 -5.76 2.16 -2.16
CA ILE A 44 -4.53 2.45 -2.92
C ILE A 44 -3.55 3.27 -2.08
N ASN A 45 -4.03 4.26 -1.34
CA ASN A 45 -3.20 5.09 -0.47
C ASN A 45 -2.57 4.27 0.67
N LEU A 46 -3.35 3.39 1.30
CA LEU A 46 -2.88 2.48 2.34
C LEU A 46 -1.77 1.54 1.82
N ALA A 47 -1.99 0.92 0.66
CA ALA A 47 -0.98 0.09 0.02
C ALA A 47 0.31 0.86 -0.30
N SER A 48 0.20 2.14 -0.69
CA SER A 48 1.38 3.00 -0.93
C SER A 48 2.17 3.29 0.35
N THR A 49 1.48 3.57 1.45
CA THR A 49 2.11 3.78 2.77
C THR A 49 2.82 2.53 3.25
N LEU A 50 2.17 1.36 3.15
CA LEU A 50 2.75 0.06 3.49
C LEU A 50 3.97 -0.27 2.63
N PHE A 51 3.93 0.01 1.34
CA PHE A 51 5.06 -0.18 0.43
C PHE A 51 6.27 0.69 0.82
N LYS A 52 6.05 1.97 1.11
CA LYS A 52 7.11 2.88 1.58
C LYS A 52 7.71 2.42 2.91
N ARG A 53 6.87 1.91 3.81
CA ARG A 53 7.30 1.37 5.11
C ARG A 53 8.18 0.15 4.93
N GLY A 54 7.80 -0.79 4.07
CA GLY A 54 8.62 -1.96 3.71
C GLY A 54 9.98 -1.59 3.12
N HIS A 55 10.04 -0.60 2.22
CA HIS A 55 11.30 -0.11 1.64
C HIS A 55 12.22 0.60 2.64
N LEU A 56 11.64 1.33 3.61
CA LEU A 56 12.43 1.96 4.67
C LEU A 56 12.94 0.95 5.70
N ALA A 57 12.24 -0.19 5.85
CA ALA A 57 12.67 -1.28 6.71
C ALA A 57 13.94 -1.96 6.14
N THR A 58 13.88 -2.37 4.88
CA THR A 58 14.99 -3.03 4.17
C THR A 58 16.27 -2.19 4.10
N SER A 59 16.12 -0.87 3.98
CA SER A 59 17.25 0.08 3.90
C SER A 59 17.95 0.34 5.26
N SER A 60 17.31 0.04 6.38
CA SER A 60 17.88 0.33 7.71
C SER A 60 18.50 -0.89 8.38
N SER A 61 18.05 -2.10 8.05
CA SER A 61 18.65 -3.38 8.48
C SER A 61 18.21 -4.53 7.57
N PRO A 62 19.07 -5.09 6.71
CA PRO A 62 18.73 -6.25 5.87
C PRO A 62 18.43 -7.54 6.65
N SER A 63 18.85 -7.63 7.92
CA SER A 63 18.75 -8.85 8.74
C SER A 63 17.33 -9.16 9.26
N SER A 64 16.35 -8.27 9.09
CA SER A 64 14.93 -8.45 9.49
C SER A 64 14.02 -9.02 8.39
N MET A 65 14.58 -9.56 7.30
CA MET A 65 13.88 -10.07 6.10
C MET A 65 12.61 -10.92 6.36
N PHE A 66 12.53 -11.67 7.48
CA PHE A 66 11.40 -12.55 7.78
C PHE A 66 10.12 -11.84 8.27
N HIS A 67 10.21 -10.65 8.89
CA HIS A 67 9.03 -9.87 9.29
C HIS A 67 8.65 -8.79 8.25
N GLU A 68 9.63 -8.30 7.49
CA GLU A 68 9.44 -7.24 6.47
C GLU A 68 8.60 -7.68 5.25
N SER A 69 8.54 -8.99 5.02
CA SER A 69 7.67 -9.58 4.00
C SER A 69 6.18 -9.35 4.27
N GLY A 70 5.79 -9.07 5.52
CA GLY A 70 4.41 -8.85 5.93
C GLY A 70 3.79 -7.58 5.34
N TRP A 71 4.50 -6.45 5.36
CA TRP A 71 3.96 -5.17 4.85
C TRP A 71 3.85 -5.14 3.33
N LEU A 72 4.84 -5.69 2.61
CA LEU A 72 4.79 -5.79 1.15
C LEU A 72 3.73 -6.79 0.69
N TRP A 73 3.60 -7.91 1.42
CA TRP A 73 2.51 -8.87 1.20
C TRP A 73 1.14 -8.24 1.43
N GLU A 74 0.94 -7.53 2.54
CA GLU A 74 -0.32 -6.87 2.85
C GLU A 74 -0.65 -5.80 1.79
N ALA A 75 0.32 -4.96 1.41
CA ALA A 75 0.15 -3.97 0.36
C ALA A 75 -0.26 -4.60 -0.97
N ARG A 76 0.39 -5.71 -1.35
CA ARG A 76 0.06 -6.45 -2.57
C ARG A 76 -1.34 -7.03 -2.50
N ASN A 77 -1.69 -7.70 -1.40
CA ASN A 77 -2.99 -8.35 -1.24
C ASN A 77 -4.12 -7.31 -1.32
N LEU A 78 -3.93 -6.18 -0.65
CA LEU A 78 -4.88 -5.09 -0.64
C LEU A 78 -5.05 -4.47 -2.05
N LEU A 79 -3.96 -4.32 -2.81
CA LEU A 79 -4.04 -3.89 -4.22
C LEU A 79 -4.67 -4.94 -5.14
N GLN A 80 -4.43 -6.22 -4.89
CA GLN A 80 -5.05 -7.28 -5.67
C GLN A 80 -6.57 -7.26 -5.50
N GLU A 81 -7.04 -7.08 -4.27
CA GLU A 81 -8.45 -6.89 -3.96
C GLU A 81 -9.02 -5.64 -4.64
N VAL A 82 -8.31 -4.51 -4.58
CA VAL A 82 -8.69 -3.28 -5.29
C VAL A 82 -8.83 -3.52 -6.79
N VAL A 83 -7.85 -4.16 -7.43
CA VAL A 83 -7.87 -4.40 -8.88
C VAL A 83 -9.08 -5.26 -9.24
N ASN A 84 -9.37 -6.30 -8.48
CA ASN A 84 -10.51 -7.17 -8.73
C ASN A 84 -11.83 -6.40 -8.61
N LEU A 85 -12.01 -5.62 -7.54
CA LEU A 85 -13.18 -4.77 -7.34
C LEU A 85 -13.30 -3.73 -8.47
N CYS A 86 -12.22 -3.03 -8.81
CA CYS A 86 -12.20 -2.03 -9.87
C CYS A 86 -12.59 -2.62 -11.24
N VAL A 87 -12.06 -3.79 -11.59
CA VAL A 87 -12.42 -4.50 -12.83
C VAL A 87 -13.91 -4.84 -12.86
N GLU A 88 -14.46 -5.32 -11.74
CA GLU A 88 -15.88 -5.71 -11.65
C GLU A 88 -16.84 -4.51 -11.65
N VAL A 89 -16.47 -3.39 -11.01
CA VAL A 89 -17.36 -2.22 -10.85
C VAL A 89 -17.23 -1.22 -11.99
N LEU A 90 -16.00 -0.89 -12.38
CA LEU A 90 -15.69 0.24 -13.25
C LEU A 90 -15.26 -0.22 -14.65
N GLY A 91 -14.96 -1.52 -14.82
CA GLY A 91 -14.43 -2.09 -16.05
C GLY A 91 -12.91 -2.00 -16.14
N GLU A 92 -12.34 -2.75 -17.10
CA GLU A 92 -10.88 -2.88 -17.27
C GLU A 92 -10.19 -1.58 -17.69
N ASP A 93 -10.89 -0.74 -18.47
CA ASP A 93 -10.34 0.48 -19.07
C ASP A 93 -10.48 1.72 -18.18
N HIS A 94 -11.08 1.59 -17.00
CA HIS A 94 -11.26 2.72 -16.10
C HIS A 94 -9.90 3.24 -15.58
N PRO A 95 -9.66 4.56 -15.55
CA PRO A 95 -8.39 5.14 -15.11
C PRO A 95 -7.93 4.64 -13.72
N THR A 96 -8.86 4.41 -12.80
CA THR A 96 -8.57 3.86 -11.47
C THR A 96 -8.13 2.39 -11.52
N THR A 97 -8.74 1.57 -12.38
CA THR A 97 -8.35 0.17 -12.62
C THR A 97 -6.95 0.08 -13.22
N LEU A 98 -6.64 0.96 -14.18
CA LEU A 98 -5.32 1.01 -14.80
C LEU A 98 -4.25 1.46 -13.79
N LYS A 99 -4.53 2.47 -12.96
CA LYS A 99 -3.60 2.91 -11.91
C LYS A 99 -3.32 1.81 -10.89
N SER A 100 -4.34 1.11 -10.41
CA SER A 100 -4.17 0.02 -9.44
C SER A 100 -3.40 -1.17 -10.04
N LYS A 101 -3.69 -1.56 -11.30
CA LYS A 101 -2.93 -2.60 -12.03
C LYS A 101 -1.46 -2.22 -12.21
N VAL A 102 -1.16 -0.98 -12.61
CA VAL A 102 0.23 -0.48 -12.76
C VAL A 102 0.95 -0.50 -11.41
N PHE A 103 0.29 -0.08 -10.34
CA PHE A 103 0.89 -0.04 -9.02
C PHE A 103 1.15 -1.44 -8.46
N LEU A 104 0.22 -2.39 -8.64
CA LEU A 104 0.41 -3.80 -8.30
C LEU A 104 1.61 -4.41 -9.04
N LYS A 105 1.74 -4.14 -10.35
CA LYS A 105 2.87 -4.61 -11.16
C LYS A 105 4.20 -4.06 -10.63
N HIS A 106 4.24 -2.81 -10.20
CA HIS A 106 5.42 -2.19 -9.60
C HIS A 106 5.84 -2.88 -8.28
N ILE A 107 4.89 -3.17 -7.39
CA ILE A 107 5.20 -3.89 -6.14
C ILE A 107 5.74 -5.31 -6.42
N ILE A 108 5.15 -6.01 -7.40
CA ILE A 108 5.61 -7.35 -7.79
C ILE A 108 7.03 -7.29 -8.37
N SER A 109 7.33 -6.33 -9.26
CA SER A 109 8.67 -6.22 -9.86
C SER A 109 9.76 -5.89 -8.84
N GLU A 110 9.45 -5.07 -7.84
CA GLU A 110 10.41 -4.74 -6.77
C GLU A 110 10.66 -5.93 -5.84
N GLN A 111 9.65 -6.76 -5.58
CA GLN A 111 9.82 -7.96 -4.77
C GLN A 111 10.64 -9.05 -5.47
N SER A 112 10.56 -9.15 -6.80
CA SER A 112 11.41 -10.04 -7.60
C SER A 112 12.86 -9.56 -7.70
N ARG A 113 13.13 -8.25 -7.54
CA ARG A 113 14.50 -7.69 -7.52
C ARG A 113 15.23 -7.89 -6.19
N ALA A 114 14.47 -8.10 -5.11
CA ALA A 114 14.99 -8.30 -3.76
C ALA A 114 15.22 -9.77 -3.40
N SER A 115 14.94 -10.71 -4.32
CA SER A 115 15.15 -12.16 -4.17
C SER A 115 16.41 -12.61 -4.91
#